data_AF-A0A418FR48-F1
#
_entry.id   AF-A0A418FR48-F1
#
_cell.length_a   1.000
_cell.length_b   1.000
_cell.length_c   1.000
_cell.angle_alpha   90.00
_cell.angle_beta   90.00
_cell.angle_gamma   90.00
#
_symmetry.space_group_name_H-M   'P 1'
#
loop_
_entity.id
_entity.type
_entity.pdbx_description
1 polymer ?
#
loop_
_entity_poly.entity_id
_entity_poly.type
_entity_poly.pdbx_seq_one_letter_code
_entity_poly.pdbx_strand_id
1 'polypeptide(L)'
;MSRSNTPKPLLTATKDIGELFDYPDLPVKLREDLCVLTRRHQRVVIKLRAQIPEAKNSDARNAIQGITDLLIHWNDHIEELIEGVLDRKIEVYHKARKIKAEARVDRSSK
;
A
#
# COMPACT_ATOMS: atom_id res chain seq x y z
N MET A 1 -6.50 35.95 -22.55
CA MET A 1 -6.39 34.48 -22.48
C MET A 1 -5.34 34.13 -21.45
N SER A 2 -5.76 33.76 -20.24
CA SER A 2 -4.83 33.44 -19.14
C SER A 2 -4.44 31.96 -19.24
N ARG A 3 -3.16 31.69 -19.52
CA ARG A 3 -2.61 30.31 -19.50
C ARG A 3 -2.54 29.87 -18.04
N SER A 4 -3.45 28.99 -17.64
CA SER A 4 -3.36 28.28 -16.36
C SER A 4 -2.17 27.32 -16.42
N ASN A 5 -1.02 27.76 -15.94
CA ASN A 5 0.06 26.85 -15.56
C ASN A 5 -0.40 26.14 -14.27
N THR A 6 -1.14 25.04 -14.39
CA THR A 6 -1.27 24.11 -13.28
C THR A 6 0.08 23.40 -13.14
N PRO A 7 0.82 23.58 -12.03
CA PRO A 7 1.93 22.70 -11.75
C PRO A 7 1.34 21.30 -11.57
N LYS A 8 1.84 20.32 -12.32
CA LYS A 8 1.61 18.91 -11.98
C LYS A 8 1.90 18.78 -10.47
N PRO A 9 1.05 18.12 -9.66
CA PRO A 9 1.48 17.73 -8.34
C PRO A 9 2.56 16.68 -8.57
N LEU A 10 3.79 17.15 -8.70
CA LEU A 10 4.96 16.34 -8.46
C LEU A 10 4.71 15.86 -7.02
N LEU A 11 4.48 14.56 -6.87
CA LEU A 11 4.55 13.87 -5.59
C LEU A 11 5.97 14.09 -5.06
N THR A 12 6.24 15.28 -4.55
CA THR A 12 7.40 15.57 -3.75
C THR A 12 7.18 14.79 -2.47
N ALA A 13 7.66 13.55 -2.48
CA ALA A 13 7.86 12.70 -1.31
C ALA A 13 8.95 13.29 -0.40
N THR A 14 8.85 14.59 -0.10
CA THR A 14 9.73 15.31 0.82
C THR A 14 9.20 15.30 2.25
N LYS A 15 7.94 14.92 2.44
CA LYS A 15 7.38 14.64 3.76
C LYS A 15 7.72 13.21 4.16
N ASP A 16 8.37 13.06 5.32
CA ASP A 16 8.49 11.75 5.94
C ASP A 16 7.07 11.21 6.14
N ILE A 17 6.78 9.96 5.75
CA ILE A 17 5.41 9.38 5.88
C ILE A 17 4.83 9.55 7.31
N GLY A 18 5.66 9.77 8.33
CA GLY A 18 5.20 10.10 9.68
C GLY A 18 4.37 11.38 9.75
N GLU A 19 4.50 12.31 8.79
CA GLU A 19 3.62 13.47 8.62
C GLU A 19 2.34 13.16 7.84
N LEU A 20 2.21 11.97 7.23
CA LEU A 20 1.03 11.59 6.45
C LEU A 20 -0.18 11.23 7.32
N PHE A 21 0.04 11.01 8.62
CA PHE A 21 -0.97 10.46 9.51
C PHE A 21 -1.05 11.26 10.80
N ASP A 22 -2.05 12.15 10.89
CA ASP A 22 -2.40 12.87 12.12
C ASP A 22 -3.00 11.95 13.20
N TYR A 23 -3.39 10.72 12.81
CA TYR A 23 -4.09 9.74 13.64
C TYR A 23 -3.31 8.43 13.78
N PRO A 24 -3.21 7.88 15.01
CA PRO A 24 -2.43 6.68 15.28
C PRO A 24 -2.95 5.41 14.61
N ASP A 25 -4.25 5.35 14.29
CA ASP A 25 -4.89 4.15 13.74
C ASP A 25 -4.91 4.12 12.20
N LEU A 26 -4.69 5.28 11.57
CA LEU A 26 -4.74 5.43 10.11
C LEU A 26 -3.65 4.65 9.36
N PRO A 27 -2.39 4.59 9.83
CA PRO A 27 -1.36 3.74 9.22
C PRO A 27 -1.69 2.25 9.29
N VAL A 28 -2.22 1.79 10.43
CA VAL A 28 -2.59 0.38 10.65
C VAL A 28 -3.76 0.02 9.75
N LYS A 29 -4.76 0.89 9.66
CA LYS A 29 -5.89 0.69 8.74
C LYS A 29 -5.46 0.65 7.28
N LEU A 30 -4.55 1.54 6.85
CA LEU A 30 -4.02 1.53 5.49
C LEU A 30 -3.30 0.19 5.19
N ARG A 31 -2.51 -0.30 6.14
CA ARG A 31 -1.86 -1.62 6.05
C ARG A 31 -2.90 -2.73 5.86
N GLU A 32 -3.94 -2.75 6.68
CA GLU A 32 -5.02 -3.73 6.59
C GLU A 32 -5.75 -3.67 5.24
N ASP A 33 -6.11 -2.47 4.78
CA ASP A 33 -6.79 -2.26 3.50
C ASP A 33 -5.94 -2.77 2.32
N LEU A 34 -4.63 -2.53 2.33
CA LEU A 34 -3.72 -3.05 1.32
C LEU A 34 -3.60 -4.58 1.37
N CYS A 35 -3.53 -5.18 2.56
CA CYS A 35 -3.56 -6.65 2.70
C CYS A 35 -4.89 -7.26 2.20
N VAL A 36 -6.02 -6.59 2.42
CA VAL A 36 -7.32 -7.03 1.90
C VAL A 36 -7.35 -6.94 0.37
N LEU A 37 -6.76 -5.89 -0.20
CA LEU A 37 -6.64 -5.70 -1.65
C LEU A 37 -5.83 -6.83 -2.30
N THR A 38 -4.62 -7.13 -1.81
CA THR A 38 -3.77 -8.18 -2.39
C THR A 38 -4.46 -9.55 -2.35
N ARG A 39 -5.10 -9.90 -1.23
CA ARG A 39 -5.91 -11.12 -1.09
C ARG A 39 -7.10 -11.17 -2.04
N ARG A 40 -7.77 -10.03 -2.31
CA ARG A 40 -8.87 -9.97 -3.29
C ARG A 40 -8.35 -10.18 -4.71
N HIS A 41 -7.27 -9.51 -5.09
CA HIS A 41 -6.63 -9.72 -6.38
C HIS A 41 -6.23 -11.17 -6.58
N GLN A 42 -5.66 -11.82 -5.57
CA GLN A 42 -5.23 -13.21 -5.69
C GLN A 42 -6.40 -14.17 -5.93
N ARG A 43 -7.56 -13.92 -5.31
CA ARG A 43 -8.80 -14.66 -5.61
C ARG A 43 -9.26 -14.46 -7.06
N VAL A 44 -9.12 -13.25 -7.60
CA VAL A 44 -9.44 -12.97 -9.01
C VAL A 44 -8.45 -13.70 -9.94
N VAL A 45 -7.16 -13.66 -9.64
CA VAL A 45 -6.11 -14.38 -10.38
C VAL A 45 -6.39 -15.87 -10.45
N ILE A 46 -6.75 -16.51 -9.33
CA ILE A 46 -7.10 -17.93 -9.29
C ILE A 46 -8.29 -18.23 -10.24
N LYS A 47 -9.34 -17.41 -10.18
CA LYS A 47 -10.52 -17.58 -11.04
C LYS A 47 -10.20 -17.40 -12.52
N LEU A 48 -9.36 -16.42 -12.87
CA LEU A 48 -8.92 -16.17 -14.23
C LEU A 48 -8.06 -17.33 -14.76
N ARG A 49 -7.09 -17.79 -13.98
CA ARG A 49 -6.24 -18.93 -14.35
C ARG A 49 -7.03 -20.21 -14.57
N ALA A 50 -8.11 -20.43 -13.82
CA ALA A 50 -9.01 -21.56 -14.03
C ALA A 50 -9.74 -21.53 -15.38
N GLN A 51 -9.81 -20.38 -16.07
CA GLN A 51 -10.40 -20.28 -17.42
C GLN A 51 -9.41 -20.62 -18.54
N ILE A 52 -8.11 -20.70 -18.26
CA ILE A 52 -7.09 -20.97 -19.29
C ILE A 52 -7.33 -22.34 -19.97
N PRO A 53 -7.59 -23.44 -19.24
CA PRO A 53 -7.87 -24.73 -19.87
C PRO A 53 -9.16 -24.73 -20.70
N GLU A 54 -10.16 -23.92 -20.31
CA GLU A 54 -11.46 -23.83 -20.98
C GLU A 54 -11.39 -23.01 -22.29
N ALA A 55 -10.40 -22.14 -22.41
CA ALA A 55 -10.21 -21.30 -23.59
C ALA A 55 -9.65 -22.12 -24.77
N LYS A 56 -10.48 -22.33 -25.79
CA LYS A 56 -10.11 -23.00 -27.05
C LYS A 56 -9.15 -22.16 -27.91
N ASN A 57 -9.24 -20.84 -27.83
CA ASN A 57 -8.41 -19.90 -28.58
C ASN A 57 -7.09 -19.64 -27.83
N SER A 58 -5.95 -19.78 -28.52
CA SER A 58 -4.62 -19.57 -27.95
C SER A 58 -4.36 -18.11 -27.53
N ASP A 59 -4.85 -17.13 -28.29
CA ASP A 59 -4.71 -15.72 -27.97
C ASP A 59 -5.47 -15.36 -26.70
N ALA A 60 -6.66 -15.94 -26.51
CA ALA A 60 -7.43 -15.79 -25.27
C ALA A 60 -6.66 -16.37 -24.07
N ARG A 61 -6.06 -17.56 -24.22
CA ARG A 61 -5.20 -18.15 -23.16
C ARG A 61 -4.01 -17.26 -22.83
N ASN A 62 -3.31 -16.77 -23.86
CA ASN A 62 -2.16 -15.89 -23.70
C ASN A 62 -2.53 -14.55 -23.04
N ALA A 63 -3.68 -13.97 -23.42
CA ALA A 63 -4.19 -12.75 -22.82
C ALA A 63 -4.52 -12.94 -21.33
N ILE A 64 -5.22 -14.03 -20.97
CA ILE A 64 -5.52 -14.36 -19.58
C ILE A 64 -4.22 -14.58 -18.79
N GLN A 65 -3.27 -15.32 -19.34
CA GLN A 65 -1.97 -15.54 -18.72
C GLN A 65 -1.26 -14.20 -18.44
N GLY A 66 -1.12 -13.33 -19.45
CA GLY A 66 -0.47 -12.03 -19.31
C GLY A 66 -1.16 -11.11 -18.28
N ILE A 67 -2.50 -11.09 -18.25
CA ILE A 67 -3.25 -10.35 -17.22
C ILE A 67 -2.95 -10.91 -15.83
N THR A 68 -2.95 -12.23 -15.67
CA THR A 68 -2.71 -12.84 -14.35
C THR A 68 -1.29 -12.64 -13.85
N ASP A 69 -0.31 -12.62 -14.74
CA ASP A 69 1.09 -12.40 -14.38
C ASP A 69 1.33 -10.95 -13.97
N LEU A 70 0.69 -9.99 -14.65
CA LEU A 70 0.71 -8.58 -14.25
C LEU A 70 0.09 -8.37 -12.86
N LEU A 71 -1.05 -9.00 -12.59
CA LEU A 71 -1.73 -8.90 -11.29
C LEU A 71 -0.91 -9.49 -10.15
N ILE A 72 -0.18 -10.58 -10.40
CA ILE A 72 0.73 -11.17 -9.41
C ILE A 72 1.89 -10.22 -9.14
N HIS A 73 2.55 -9.72 -10.19
CA HIS A 73 3.66 -8.80 -10.04
C HIS A 73 3.28 -7.55 -9.23
N TRP A 74 2.07 -7.00 -9.44
CA TRP A 74 1.57 -5.89 -8.65
C TRP A 74 1.27 -6.26 -7.20
N ASN A 75 0.75 -7.46 -6.95
CA ASN A 75 0.56 -7.94 -5.58
C ASN A 75 1.89 -8.06 -4.85
N ASP A 76 2.91 -8.65 -5.47
CA ASP A 76 4.25 -8.78 -4.90
C ASP A 76 4.83 -7.40 -4.55
N HIS A 77 4.67 -6.42 -5.46
CA HIS A 77 5.14 -5.06 -5.20
C HIS A 77 4.38 -4.37 -4.05
N ILE A 78 3.08 -4.62 -3.89
CA ILE A 78 2.31 -4.10 -2.76
C ILE A 78 2.79 -4.75 -1.46
N GLU A 79 3.06 -6.06 -1.46
CA GLU A 79 3.60 -6.77 -0.28
C GLU A 79 4.97 -6.20 0.12
N GLU A 80 5.88 -5.96 -0.83
CA GLU A 80 7.16 -5.30 -0.58
C GLU A 80 7.00 -3.88 0.00
N LEU A 81 6.05 -3.10 -0.49
CA LEU A 81 5.76 -1.76 0.03
C LEU A 81 5.21 -1.82 1.46
N ILE A 82 4.36 -2.80 1.77
CA ILE A 82 3.84 -3.00 3.13
C ILE A 82 4.99 -3.35 4.07
N GLU A 83 5.75 -4.40 3.76
CA GLU A 83 6.80 -4.93 4.65
C GLU A 83 8.00 -3.99 4.77
N GLY A 84 8.47 -3.44 3.64
CA GLY A 84 9.70 -2.66 3.60
C GLY A 84 9.53 -1.19 4.02
N VAL A 85 8.36 -0.60 3.74
CA VAL A 85 8.14 0.85 3.91
C VAL A 85 7.12 1.10 5.00
N LEU A 86 5.91 0.56 4.86
CA LEU A 86 4.80 0.92 5.73
C LEU A 86 5.02 0.40 7.16
N ASP A 87 5.39 -0.87 7.33
CA ASP A 87 5.60 -1.50 8.64
C ASP A 87 6.70 -0.80 9.44
N ARG A 88 7.84 -0.50 8.79
CA ARG A 88 8.93 0.24 9.42
C ARG A 88 8.50 1.63 9.88
N LYS A 89 7.73 2.34 9.05
CA LYS A 89 7.28 3.69 9.36
C LYS A 89 6.22 3.72 10.47
N ILE A 90 5.34 2.71 10.51
CA ILE A 90 4.41 2.48 11.61
C ILE A 90 5.18 2.27 12.92
N GLU A 91 6.21 1.43 12.90
CA GLU A 91 7.02 1.14 14.08
C GLU A 91 7.72 2.40 14.63
N VAL A 92 8.35 3.17 13.74
CA VAL A 92 9.02 4.43 14.11
C VAL A 92 8.02 5.42 14.73
N TYR A 93 6.84 5.56 14.13
CA TYR A 93 5.78 6.42 14.64
C TYR A 93 5.33 6.03 16.07
N HIS A 94 5.05 4.74 16.29
CA HIS A 94 4.65 4.26 17.62
C HIS A 94 5.75 4.44 18.66
N LYS A 95 7.01 4.18 18.31
CA LYS A 95 8.17 4.44 19.19
C LYS A 95 8.25 5.92 19.59
N ALA A 96 8.17 6.84 18.63
CA ALA A 96 8.21 8.28 18.90
C ALA A 96 7.05 8.74 19.80
N ARG A 97 5.84 8.22 19.56
CA ARG A 97 4.66 8.50 20.38
C ARG A 97 4.82 8.00 21.82
N LYS A 98 5.35 6.80 22.02
CA LYS A 98 5.60 6.23 23.35
C LYS A 98 6.56 7.09 24.16
N ILE A 99 7.70 7.45 23.57
CA ILE A 99 8.71 8.34 24.21
C ILE A 99 8.07 9.68 24.61
N LYS A 100 7.28 10.29 23.70
CA LYS A 100 6.61 11.58 23.98
C LYS A 100 5.57 11.46 25.10
N ALA A 101 4.87 10.34 25.20
CA ALA A 101 3.90 10.10 26.27
C ALA A 101 4.60 9.93 27.63
N GLU A 102 5.67 9.13 27.69
CA GLU A 102 6.48 8.91 28.90
C GLU A 102 7.09 10.23 29.40
N ALA A 103 7.64 11.06 28.50
CA ALA A 103 8.19 12.36 28.85
C ALA A 103 7.15 13.37 29.40
N ARG A 104 5.87 13.21 29.05
CA ARG A 104 4.78 14.04 29.61
C ARG A 104 4.38 13.56 31.00
N VAL A 105 4.36 12.26 31.24
CA VAL A 105 4.05 11.67 32.55
C VAL A 105 5.12 12.01 33.59
N ASP A 106 6.41 11.98 33.20
CA ASP A 106 7.52 12.33 34.09
C ASP A 106 7.49 13.81 34.52
N ARG A 107 7.08 14.72 33.61
CA ARG A 107 6.90 16.15 33.93
C ARG A 107 5.68 16.45 34.78
N SER A 108 4.66 15.60 34.77
CA SER A 108 3.46 15.78 35.59
C SER A 108 3.61 15.21 37.00
N SER A 109 4.69 14.46 37.25
CA SER A 109 5.00 13.82 38.54
C SER A 109 6.05 14.62 39.36
N LYS A 110 6.49 15.77 38.86
CA LYS A 110 7.36 16.76 39.53
C LYS A 110 6.58 18.03 39.78
#